data_AF-A0A830DCL1-F1
#
_entry.id   AF-A0A830DCL1-F1
#
_cell.length_a   1.000
_cell.length_b   1.000
_cell.length_c   1.000
_cell.angle_alpha   90.00
_cell.angle_beta   90.00
_cell.angle_gamma   90.00
#
_symmetry.space_group_name_H-M   'P 1'
#
loop_
_entity.id
_entity.type
_entity.pdbx_description
1 polymer ?
#
loop_
_entity_poly.entity_id
_entity_poly.type
_entity_poly.pdbx_seq_one_letter_code
_entity_poly.pdbx_strand_id
1 'polypeptide(L)'
;MDVGRRIRADHGHTREGHRPPDLGHGAVLEPLSRQSFPDALLQNPQTESVSALKDGFLANHFSSVHPGSVIINLASSGFMAYSSDKQNPILPRLFAVVDDIFCLFEGHIENVAHLKQQYGLNKTANEVIIVIEAYKTLRDRGPYPADQVMRDIQGKFTFILFDGATKATFIAFDADGNVPLF
;
A
#
# COMPACT_ATOMS: atom_id res chain seq x y z
N MET A 1 -10.23 -8.74 -32.37
CA MET A 1 -10.59 -7.92 -33.55
C MET A 1 -11.30 -6.67 -33.05
N ASP A 2 -11.04 -5.54 -33.73
CA ASP A 2 -11.46 -4.14 -33.47
C ASP A 2 -10.65 -3.40 -32.39
N VAL A 3 -9.50 -2.77 -32.70
CA VAL A 3 -9.18 -1.55 -33.51
C VAL A 3 -9.61 -0.25 -32.81
N GLY A 4 -8.61 0.47 -32.29
CA GLY A 4 -8.78 1.72 -31.56
C GLY A 4 -9.24 2.90 -32.39
N ARG A 5 -9.69 3.96 -31.70
CA ARG A 5 -9.89 5.29 -32.29
C ARG A 5 -9.00 6.32 -31.59
N ARG A 6 -8.17 6.99 -32.38
CA ARG A 6 -7.51 8.26 -32.06
C ARG A 6 -8.40 9.41 -32.55
N ILE A 7 -8.46 10.50 -31.81
CA ILE A 7 -8.94 11.80 -32.29
C ILE A 7 -7.78 12.79 -32.26
N ARG A 8 -7.56 13.46 -33.40
CA ARG A 8 -6.62 14.55 -33.62
C ARG A 8 -7.40 15.86 -33.67
N ALA A 9 -6.86 16.93 -33.13
CA ALA A 9 -7.18 18.29 -33.55
C ALA A 9 -5.85 18.99 -33.88
N ASP A 10 -5.79 19.55 -35.09
CA ASP A 10 -4.66 20.26 -35.67
C ASP A 10 -5.06 21.74 -35.82
N HIS A 11 -4.12 22.67 -35.64
CA HIS A 11 -4.02 23.91 -36.43
C HIS A 11 -2.75 24.72 -36.12
N GLY A 12 -1.86 24.83 -37.11
CA GLY A 12 -1.50 26.14 -37.70
C GLY A 12 -0.21 26.85 -37.27
N HIS A 13 0.81 26.78 -38.13
CA HIS A 13 2.03 27.61 -38.19
C HIS A 13 1.78 29.11 -38.46
N THR A 14 2.72 30.01 -38.08
CA THR A 14 3.58 30.86 -38.98
C THR A 14 4.65 31.64 -38.16
N ARG A 15 5.72 32.08 -38.86
CA ARG A 15 7.10 32.48 -38.46
C ARG A 15 7.35 33.93 -38.01
N GLU A 16 8.56 34.12 -37.43
CA GLU A 16 9.56 35.21 -37.55
C GLU A 16 9.78 36.26 -36.42
N GLY A 17 11.05 36.36 -35.95
CA GLY A 17 11.71 37.63 -35.55
C GLY A 17 12.15 37.88 -34.09
N HIS A 18 13.45 38.19 -33.90
CA HIS A 18 14.10 39.03 -32.85
C HIS A 18 14.45 38.49 -31.42
N ARG A 19 15.75 38.61 -31.06
CA ARG A 19 16.36 38.72 -29.70
C ARG A 19 16.53 40.23 -29.35
N PRO A 20 16.83 40.74 -28.12
CA PRO A 20 17.39 40.17 -26.84
C PRO A 20 16.69 40.78 -25.56
N PRO A 21 17.26 40.93 -24.31
CA PRO A 21 18.42 40.34 -23.60
C PRO A 21 18.10 39.74 -22.18
N ASP A 22 19.16 39.25 -21.51
CA ASP A 22 19.36 38.71 -20.13
C ASP A 22 18.32 38.95 -19.01
N LEU A 23 18.12 37.91 -18.16
CA LEU A 23 18.45 37.90 -16.71
C LEU A 23 17.81 36.69 -15.98
N GLY A 24 18.64 35.86 -15.36
CA GLY A 24 18.35 35.32 -14.02
C GLY A 24 17.76 33.91 -13.88
N HIS A 25 18.54 33.06 -13.20
CA HIS A 25 18.13 32.05 -12.21
C HIS A 25 17.23 30.87 -12.64
N GLY A 26 17.81 29.68 -12.61
CA GLY A 26 17.06 28.42 -12.52
C GLY A 26 18.00 27.25 -12.39
N ALA A 27 18.25 26.82 -11.15
CA ALA A 27 19.01 25.61 -10.84
C ALA A 27 18.47 24.41 -11.64
N VAL A 28 19.39 23.61 -12.18
CA VAL A 28 19.09 22.27 -12.68
C VAL A 28 18.67 21.44 -11.47
N LEU A 29 17.37 21.21 -11.29
CA LEU A 29 16.87 20.19 -10.40
C LEU A 29 16.70 18.91 -11.23
N GLU A 30 17.72 18.05 -11.14
CA GLU A 30 17.63 16.65 -11.52
C GLU A 30 16.42 16.01 -10.81
N PRO A 31 15.51 15.32 -11.51
CA PRO A 31 14.46 14.57 -10.84
C PRO A 31 15.10 13.39 -10.11
N LEU A 32 15.07 13.45 -8.77
CA LEU A 32 15.38 12.32 -7.89
C LEU A 32 14.62 11.10 -8.37
N SER A 33 15.40 10.06 -8.68
CA SER A 33 14.96 8.78 -9.20
C SER A 33 13.69 8.28 -8.52
N ARG A 34 12.60 8.16 -9.30
CA ARG A 34 11.56 7.17 -9.05
C ARG A 34 12.25 5.81 -8.97
N GLN A 35 12.47 5.29 -7.76
CA GLN A 35 12.82 3.89 -7.64
C GLN A 35 11.56 3.08 -7.97
N SER A 36 11.63 2.50 -9.16
CA SER A 36 10.70 1.55 -9.73
C SER A 36 10.49 0.39 -8.77
N PHE A 37 9.24 0.08 -8.45
CA PHE A 37 8.90 -1.28 -8.05
C PHE A 37 9.32 -2.21 -9.19
N PRO A 38 9.97 -3.36 -8.93
CA PRO A 38 10.17 -4.34 -9.98
C PRO A 38 8.79 -4.86 -10.41
N ASP A 39 8.51 -4.80 -11.71
CA ASP A 39 7.31 -5.36 -12.35
C ASP A 39 7.06 -6.86 -12.02
N ALA A 40 8.01 -7.51 -11.34
CA ALA A 40 7.92 -8.87 -10.83
C ALA A 40 6.82 -9.08 -9.77
N LEU A 41 6.33 -8.04 -9.10
CA LEU A 41 5.18 -8.15 -8.18
C LEU A 41 3.82 -7.91 -8.86
N LEU A 42 3.80 -7.54 -10.15
CA LEU A 42 2.59 -7.40 -10.96
C LEU A 42 2.35 -8.60 -11.90
N GLN A 43 3.16 -9.64 -11.81
CA GLN A 43 2.93 -10.86 -12.59
C GLN A 43 1.92 -11.74 -11.86
N ASN A 44 0.78 -11.95 -12.51
CA ASN A 44 -0.08 -13.11 -12.32
C ASN A 44 0.55 -14.29 -13.07
N PRO A 45 1.21 -15.27 -12.41
CA PRO A 45 1.52 -16.54 -13.03
C PRO A 45 0.29 -17.42 -12.81
N GLN A 46 -0.66 -17.37 -13.74
CA GLN A 46 -1.58 -18.48 -13.87
C GLN A 46 -0.74 -19.72 -14.15
N THR A 47 -0.74 -20.67 -13.21
CA THR A 47 -0.76 -22.15 -13.39
C THR A 47 -0.05 -22.93 -12.28
N GLU A 48 0.63 -22.31 -11.30
CA GLU A 48 1.28 -23.05 -10.18
C GLU A 48 0.86 -22.65 -8.75
N SER A 49 0.06 -21.59 -8.58
CA SER A 49 -0.41 -21.12 -7.25
C SER A 49 -1.51 -21.98 -6.61
N VAL A 50 -1.81 -23.15 -7.19
CA VAL A 50 -3.04 -23.91 -6.91
C VAL A 50 -2.94 -24.76 -5.65
N SER A 51 -1.75 -25.10 -5.15
CA SER A 51 -1.60 -26.08 -4.05
C SER A 51 -1.61 -25.47 -2.65
N ALA A 52 -1.11 -24.25 -2.46
CA ALA A 52 -1.00 -23.62 -1.13
C ALA A 52 -2.37 -23.22 -0.53
N LEU A 53 -3.32 -22.83 -1.38
CA LEU A 53 -4.64 -22.37 -0.98
C LEU A 53 -5.69 -23.49 -0.97
N LYS A 54 -5.51 -24.56 -1.76
CA LYS A 54 -6.57 -25.55 -2.03
C LYS A 54 -7.07 -26.27 -0.79
N ASP A 55 -6.17 -26.56 0.14
CA ASP A 55 -6.47 -27.42 1.29
C ASP A 55 -6.19 -26.71 2.64
N GLY A 56 -5.92 -25.40 2.62
CA GLY A 56 -5.57 -24.63 3.81
C GLY A 56 -4.29 -25.12 4.52
N PHE A 57 -3.45 -25.91 3.83
CA PHE A 57 -2.28 -26.57 4.42
C PHE A 57 -1.35 -25.57 5.12
N LEU A 58 -1.02 -24.45 4.47
CA LEU A 58 -0.15 -23.44 5.08
C LEU A 58 -0.76 -22.80 6.32
N ALA A 59 -2.07 -22.52 6.28
CA ALA A 59 -2.78 -21.95 7.42
C ALA A 59 -2.82 -22.93 8.60
N ASN A 60 -3.13 -24.21 8.34
CA ASN A 60 -3.13 -25.26 9.35
C ASN A 60 -1.73 -25.50 9.93
N HIS A 61 -0.71 -25.53 9.06
CA HIS A 61 0.67 -25.66 9.49
C HIS A 61 1.10 -24.47 10.35
N PHE A 62 0.79 -23.24 9.93
CA PHE A 62 1.07 -22.03 10.71
C PHE A 62 0.45 -22.12 12.11
N SER A 63 -0.83 -22.49 12.21
CA SER A 63 -1.48 -22.68 13.52
C SER A 63 -0.89 -23.79 14.37
N SER A 64 -0.34 -24.84 13.75
CA SER A 64 0.34 -25.90 14.51
C SER A 64 1.67 -25.45 15.11
N VAL A 65 2.37 -24.52 14.44
CA VAL A 65 3.67 -23.98 14.89
C VAL A 65 3.50 -22.80 15.84
N HIS A 66 2.40 -22.06 15.73
CA HIS A 66 2.10 -20.85 16.49
C HIS A 66 0.81 -20.99 17.31
N PRO A 67 0.86 -21.59 18.52
CA PRO A 67 -0.31 -21.69 19.38
C PRO A 67 -0.91 -20.31 19.67
N GLY A 68 -2.23 -20.16 19.43
CA GLY A 68 -2.90 -18.86 19.58
C GLY A 68 -2.81 -17.96 18.34
N SER A 69 -2.30 -18.47 17.21
CA SER A 69 -2.41 -17.78 15.93
C SER A 69 -3.87 -17.51 15.56
N VAL A 70 -4.09 -16.42 14.83
CA VAL A 70 -5.33 -16.10 14.16
C VAL A 70 -5.18 -16.42 12.67
N ILE A 71 -6.09 -17.23 12.13
CA ILE A 71 -6.20 -17.53 10.71
C ILE A 71 -7.50 -16.91 10.20
N ILE A 72 -7.40 -16.16 9.12
CA ILE A 72 -8.53 -15.51 8.47
C ILE A 72 -8.64 -16.10 7.07
N ASN A 73 -9.79 -16.68 6.77
CA ASN A 73 -10.10 -17.20 5.45
C ASN A 73 -10.77 -16.08 4.62
N LEU A 74 -10.08 -15.62 3.59
CA LEU A 74 -10.53 -14.59 2.65
C LEU A 74 -11.25 -15.20 1.44
N ALA A 75 -11.78 -16.42 1.59
CA ALA A 75 -12.40 -17.22 0.56
C ALA A 75 -11.44 -17.45 -0.63
N SER A 76 -11.89 -17.16 -1.85
CA SER A 76 -11.07 -17.31 -3.06
C SER A 76 -9.86 -16.36 -3.12
N SER A 77 -9.79 -15.34 -2.26
CA SER A 77 -8.66 -14.42 -2.17
C SER A 77 -7.49 -14.99 -1.35
N GLY A 78 -7.71 -16.08 -0.60
CA GLY A 78 -6.66 -16.81 0.12
C GLY A 78 -6.80 -16.76 1.64
N PHE A 79 -5.68 -16.82 2.35
CA PHE A 79 -5.64 -16.80 3.81
C PHE A 79 -4.72 -15.69 4.31
N MET A 80 -5.06 -15.13 5.46
CA MET A 80 -4.19 -14.25 6.23
C MET A 80 -3.95 -14.89 7.59
N ALA A 81 -2.69 -15.01 7.99
CA ALA A 81 -2.29 -15.65 9.22
C ALA A 81 -1.50 -14.66 10.08
N TYR A 82 -1.79 -14.64 11.38
CA TYR A 82 -1.16 -13.76 12.36
C TYR A 82 -0.85 -14.55 13.62
N SER A 83 0.29 -14.28 14.26
CA SER A 83 0.55 -14.72 15.63
C SER A 83 1.16 -13.58 16.43
N SER A 84 0.81 -13.51 17.71
CA SER A 84 1.46 -12.66 18.71
C SER A 84 2.65 -13.33 19.39
N ASP A 85 3.06 -14.51 18.93
CA ASP A 85 4.29 -15.15 19.39
C ASP A 85 5.52 -14.34 18.97
N LYS A 86 6.52 -14.31 19.86
CA LYS A 86 7.84 -13.70 19.61
C LYS A 86 7.76 -12.27 19.07
N GLN A 87 6.76 -11.52 19.55
CA GLN A 87 6.56 -10.12 19.21
C GLN A 87 7.80 -9.29 19.51
N ASN A 88 8.16 -8.42 18.57
CA ASN A 88 9.24 -7.48 18.76
C ASN A 88 8.75 -6.32 19.67
N PRO A 89 9.39 -6.07 20.82
CA PRO A 89 8.95 -4.99 21.72
C PRO A 89 9.18 -3.58 21.15
N ILE A 90 10.04 -3.44 20.12
CA ILE A 90 10.34 -2.16 19.46
C ILE A 90 9.39 -1.94 18.28
N LEU A 91 9.04 -2.99 17.55
CA LEU A 91 8.20 -2.95 16.36
C LEU A 91 6.99 -3.87 16.59
N PRO A 92 5.97 -3.40 17.31
CA PRO A 92 4.81 -4.22 17.63
C PRO A 92 4.08 -4.65 16.37
N ARG A 93 3.68 -5.93 16.32
CA ARG A 93 2.78 -6.46 15.30
C ARG A 93 1.33 -6.42 15.80
N LEU A 94 0.56 -5.53 15.20
CA LEU A 94 -0.83 -5.24 15.48
C LEU A 94 -1.73 -5.82 14.39
N PHE A 95 -2.91 -6.29 14.79
CA PHE A 95 -3.94 -6.74 13.86
C PHE A 95 -5.27 -6.09 14.22
N ALA A 96 -5.99 -5.59 13.21
CA ALA A 96 -7.33 -5.04 13.40
C ALA A 96 -8.20 -5.25 12.16
N VAL A 97 -9.52 -5.20 12.39
CA VAL A 97 -10.54 -5.26 11.35
C VAL A 97 -11.53 -4.13 11.61
N VAL A 98 -11.79 -3.30 10.59
CA VAL A 98 -12.82 -2.26 10.61
C VAL A 98 -13.53 -2.25 9.27
N ASP A 99 -14.87 -2.31 9.27
CA ASP A 99 -15.70 -2.27 8.06
C ASP A 99 -15.27 -3.27 6.96
N ASP A 100 -15.00 -4.51 7.35
CA ASP A 100 -14.52 -5.60 6.46
C ASP A 100 -13.15 -5.33 5.81
N ILE A 101 -12.37 -4.42 6.42
CA ILE A 101 -10.98 -4.15 6.04
C ILE A 101 -10.07 -4.71 7.12
N PHE A 102 -9.27 -5.70 6.72
CA PHE A 102 -8.36 -6.44 7.58
C PHE A 102 -6.96 -5.85 7.42
N CYS A 103 -6.31 -5.51 8.52
CA CYS A 103 -4.95 -5.00 8.48
C CYS A 103 -4.05 -5.70 9.49
N LEU A 104 -2.93 -6.21 9.00
CA LEU A 104 -1.79 -6.61 9.79
C LEU A 104 -0.72 -5.54 9.62
N PHE A 105 -0.33 -4.93 10.74
CA PHE A 105 0.66 -3.88 10.80
C PHE A 105 1.81 -4.35 11.68
N GLU A 106 3.05 -4.14 11.29
CA GLU A 106 4.22 -4.35 12.12
C GLU A 106 5.10 -3.10 12.06
N GLY A 107 5.39 -2.50 13.22
CA GLY A 107 6.28 -1.36 13.29
C GLY A 107 5.80 -0.22 14.19
N HIS A 108 6.24 0.99 13.87
CA HIS A 108 5.92 2.20 14.59
C HIS A 108 5.78 3.39 13.64
N ILE A 109 4.74 4.19 13.86
CA ILE A 109 4.48 5.43 13.14
C ILE A 109 4.93 6.60 14.03
N GLU A 110 5.76 7.47 13.49
CA GLU A 110 6.33 8.61 14.21
C GLU A 110 5.37 9.82 14.23
N ASN A 111 4.66 10.07 13.13
CA ASN A 111 3.80 11.24 12.97
C ASN A 111 2.31 10.98 13.31
N VAL A 112 2.04 10.12 14.31
CA VAL A 112 0.68 9.70 14.73
C VAL A 112 -0.28 10.87 14.99
N ALA A 113 0.18 11.92 15.69
CA ALA A 113 -0.67 13.06 16.01
C ALA A 113 -1.18 13.78 14.76
N HIS A 114 -0.31 13.94 13.75
CA HIS A 114 -0.64 14.56 12.48
C HIS A 114 -1.68 13.72 11.72
N LEU A 115 -1.45 12.41 11.60
CA LEU A 115 -2.37 11.51 10.90
C LEU A 115 -3.73 11.44 11.59
N LYS A 116 -3.77 11.38 12.93
CA LYS A 116 -5.04 11.44 13.69
C LYS A 116 -5.83 12.71 13.39
N GLN A 117 -5.16 13.85 13.29
CA GLN A 117 -5.81 15.11 12.93
C GLN A 117 -6.29 15.09 11.46
N GLN A 118 -5.45 14.65 10.54
CA GLN A 118 -5.73 14.62 9.10
C GLN A 118 -6.93 13.73 8.75
N TYR A 119 -7.05 12.59 9.42
CA TYR A 119 -8.13 11.62 9.19
C TYR A 119 -9.28 11.70 10.21
N GLY A 120 -9.26 12.69 11.12
CA GLY A 120 -10.36 12.91 12.08
C GLY A 120 -10.52 11.80 13.12
N LEU A 121 -9.43 11.17 13.54
CA LEU A 121 -9.43 10.02 14.44
C LEU A 121 -9.47 10.40 15.91
N ASN A 122 -10.00 9.50 16.74
CA ASN A 122 -9.98 9.68 18.19
C ASN A 122 -8.55 9.54 18.77
N LYS A 123 -8.37 10.04 20.00
CA LYS A 123 -7.05 10.02 20.67
C LYS A 123 -6.54 8.60 20.95
N THR A 124 -7.42 7.62 21.06
CA THR A 124 -7.11 6.22 21.38
C THR A 124 -6.79 5.35 20.16
N ALA A 125 -6.92 5.85 18.94
CA ALA A 125 -6.57 5.11 17.74
C ALA A 125 -5.08 4.72 17.77
N ASN A 126 -4.77 3.45 17.55
CA ASN A 126 -3.41 2.94 17.40
C ASN A 126 -3.01 2.93 15.92
N GLU A 127 -1.77 2.54 15.62
CA GLU A 127 -1.20 2.59 14.27
C GLU A 127 -2.02 1.80 13.24
N VAL A 128 -2.46 0.58 13.58
CA VAL A 128 -3.26 -0.23 12.65
C VAL A 128 -4.62 0.40 12.33
N ILE A 129 -5.26 1.08 13.28
CA ILE A 129 -6.51 1.83 13.04
C ILE A 129 -6.25 3.07 12.18
N ILE A 130 -5.12 3.75 12.38
CA ILE A 130 -4.72 4.87 11.52
C ILE A 130 -4.60 4.40 10.07
N VAL A 131 -3.96 3.25 9.84
CA VAL A 131 -3.79 2.68 8.49
C VAL A 131 -5.14 2.34 7.85
N ILE A 132 -6.05 1.69 8.58
CA ILE A 132 -7.36 1.33 8.02
C ILE A 132 -8.18 2.58 7.65
N GLU A 133 -8.24 3.57 8.54
CA GLU A 133 -9.06 4.77 8.33
C GLU A 133 -8.49 5.69 7.23
N ALA A 134 -7.18 5.79 7.12
CA ALA A 134 -6.53 6.51 6.04
C ALA A 134 -6.79 5.84 4.68
N TYR A 135 -6.73 4.50 4.60
CA TYR A 135 -7.10 3.77 3.39
C TYR A 135 -8.57 4.01 3.01
N LYS A 136 -9.51 3.86 3.97
CA LYS A 136 -10.94 4.13 3.76
C LYS A 136 -11.16 5.53 3.20
N THR A 137 -10.55 6.53 3.82
CA THR A 137 -10.67 7.93 3.41
C THR A 137 -10.24 8.15 1.95
N LEU A 138 -9.17 7.50 1.51
CA LEU A 138 -8.68 7.65 0.13
C LEU A 138 -9.52 6.89 -0.87
N ARG A 139 -9.95 5.67 -0.54
CA ARG A 139 -10.89 4.88 -1.35
C ARG A 139 -12.18 5.65 -1.60
N ASP A 140 -12.72 6.30 -0.56
CA ASP A 140 -14.03 6.94 -0.61
C ASP A 140 -14.00 8.34 -1.27
N ARG A 141 -12.83 9.00 -1.37
CA ARG A 141 -12.69 10.39 -1.86
C ARG A 141 -12.41 10.56 -3.35
N GLY A 142 -12.20 9.50 -4.13
CA GLY A 142 -11.97 9.59 -5.59
C GLY A 142 -10.80 8.74 -6.07
N PRO A 143 -10.38 8.85 -7.35
CA PRO A 143 -9.41 7.95 -7.97
C PRO A 143 -7.98 8.24 -7.49
N TYR A 144 -7.72 8.03 -6.21
CA TYR A 144 -6.36 7.90 -5.70
C TYR A 144 -5.90 6.50 -6.04
N PRO A 145 -4.83 6.35 -6.84
CA PRO A 145 -4.27 5.04 -7.06
C PRO A 145 -3.80 4.54 -5.70
N ALA A 146 -4.16 3.30 -5.38
CA ALA A 146 -4.05 2.79 -4.02
C ALA A 146 -2.59 2.59 -3.56
N ASP A 147 -1.63 2.77 -4.47
CA ASP A 147 -0.19 2.89 -4.23
C ASP A 147 0.20 4.22 -3.56
N GLN A 148 -0.65 5.25 -3.60
CA GLN A 148 -0.42 6.54 -2.94
C GLN A 148 -0.91 6.57 -1.49
N VAL A 149 -1.43 5.45 -0.98
CA VAL A 149 -2.31 5.43 0.18
C VAL A 149 -1.68 5.90 1.49
N MET A 150 -0.35 5.98 1.59
CA MET A 150 0.32 6.39 2.83
C MET A 150 1.65 7.12 2.61
N ARG A 151 1.78 8.01 1.61
CA ARG A 151 3.02 8.80 1.45
C ARG A 151 3.35 9.65 2.68
N ASP A 152 2.32 10.00 3.45
CA ASP A 152 2.46 10.85 4.62
C ASP A 152 2.77 10.05 5.89
N ILE A 153 2.78 8.71 5.87
CA ILE A 153 3.20 7.94 7.05
C ILE A 153 4.72 8.00 7.18
N GLN A 154 5.18 8.49 8.34
CA GLN A 154 6.58 8.53 8.72
C GLN A 154 6.83 7.51 9.82
N GLY A 155 7.94 6.79 9.74
CA GLY A 155 8.36 5.81 10.74
C GLY A 155 8.90 4.53 10.10
N LYS A 156 9.00 3.49 10.92
CA LYS A 156 9.50 2.17 10.52
C LYS A 156 8.38 1.17 10.59
N PHE A 157 7.88 0.73 9.45
CA PHE A 157 6.69 -0.09 9.42
C PHE A 157 6.60 -0.96 8.17
N THR A 158 5.81 -2.01 8.27
CA THR A 158 5.22 -2.71 7.15
C THR A 158 3.77 -3.02 7.47
N PHE A 159 2.92 -3.07 6.47
CA PHE A 159 1.57 -3.56 6.66
C PHE A 159 1.03 -4.29 5.44
N ILE A 160 0.13 -5.23 5.70
CA ILE A 160 -0.75 -5.86 4.72
C ILE A 160 -2.17 -5.43 5.07
N LEU A 161 -2.90 -4.92 4.08
CA LEU A 161 -4.30 -4.57 4.19
C LEU A 161 -5.11 -5.32 3.13
N PHE A 162 -6.20 -5.93 3.52
CA PHE A 162 -7.17 -6.56 2.61
C PHE A 162 -8.52 -5.90 2.78
N ASP A 163 -9.06 -5.34 1.69
CA ASP A 163 -10.42 -4.79 1.65
C ASP A 163 -11.39 -5.85 1.13
N GLY A 164 -12.27 -6.34 2.00
CA GLY A 164 -13.26 -7.35 1.67
C GLY A 164 -14.35 -6.88 0.70
N ALA A 165 -14.61 -5.57 0.59
CA ALA A 165 -15.57 -5.02 -0.35
C ALA A 165 -15.03 -4.99 -1.79
N THR A 166 -13.76 -4.61 -1.97
CA THR A 166 -13.11 -4.54 -3.29
C THR A 166 -12.32 -5.80 -3.65
N LYS A 167 -12.13 -6.71 -2.68
CA LYS A 167 -11.24 -7.89 -2.76
C LYS A 167 -9.81 -7.53 -3.13
N ALA A 168 -9.38 -6.32 -2.77
CA ALA A 168 -8.05 -5.80 -3.06
C ALA A 168 -7.11 -5.96 -1.87
N THR A 169 -5.87 -6.32 -2.14
CA THR A 169 -4.78 -6.39 -1.15
C THR A 169 -3.78 -5.28 -1.42
N PHE A 170 -3.37 -4.58 -0.35
CA PHE A 170 -2.37 -3.54 -0.36
C PHE A 170 -1.26 -3.90 0.61
N ILE A 171 -0.02 -3.75 0.15
CA ILE A 171 1.17 -3.98 0.95
C ILE A 171 2.01 -2.72 0.86
N ALA A 172 2.46 -2.22 2.01
CA ALA A 172 3.36 -1.08 2.08
C ALA A 172 4.42 -1.31 3.14
N PHE A 173 5.56 -0.64 2.96
CA PHE A 173 6.72 -0.69 3.84
C PHE A 173 7.32 0.71 3.96
N ASP A 174 8.09 0.95 5.01
CA ASP A 174 8.82 2.20 5.18
C ASP A 174 9.83 2.44 4.04
N ALA A 175 10.25 3.69 3.84
CA ALA A 175 11.07 4.08 2.69
C ALA A 175 12.40 3.29 2.57
N ASP A 176 12.93 2.78 3.68
CA ASP A 176 14.18 2.02 3.70
C ASP A 176 13.94 0.50 3.76
N GLY A 177 12.68 0.04 3.89
CA GLY A 177 12.34 -1.37 4.05
C GLY A 177 12.90 -2.00 5.34
N ASN A 178 12.96 -1.23 6.42
CA ASN A 178 13.58 -1.65 7.68
C ASN A 178 12.82 -2.79 8.38
N VAL A 179 11.50 -2.86 8.21
CA VAL A 179 10.66 -3.89 8.81
C VAL A 179 10.37 -4.97 7.77
N PRO A 180 10.88 -6.19 7.95
CA PRO A 180 10.72 -7.23 6.94
C PRO A 180 9.29 -7.79 6.95
N LEU A 181 8.83 -8.17 5.76
CA LEU A 181 7.57 -8.88 5.55
C LEU A 181 7.88 -10.27 4.96
N PHE A 182 7.34 -11.32 5.57
CA PHE A 182 7.58 -12.71 5.20
C PHE A 182 6.28 -13.51 5.12
#